data_AF-A0A2E9THD8-F1
#
_entry.id   AF-A0A2E9THD8-F1
#
_cell.length_a   1.000
_cell.length_b   1.000
_cell.length_c   1.000
_cell.angle_alpha   90.00
_cell.angle_beta   90.00
_cell.angle_gamma   90.00
#
_symmetry.space_group_name_H-M   'P 1'
#
loop_
_entity.id
_entity.type
_entity.pdbx_description
1 polymer ?
#
loop_
_entity_poly.entity_id
_entity_poly.type
_entity_poly.pdbx_seq_one_letter_code
_entity_poly.pdbx_strand_id
1 'polypeptide(L)'
;IRIEVNDEINSLKIMLKKSADYLDSKGRLVVISYHSLEDRIVKNFINKSSFSSDYNKDIYGVKDEFFLKITKKPIIPSSDEINVNPRSRSAKLRIGERL
;
A
#
# COMPACT_ATOMS: atom_id res chain seq x y z
N ILE A 1 -4.20 24.35 -6.43
CA ILE A 1 -5.16 23.26 -6.14
C ILE A 1 -5.01 22.25 -7.27
N ARG A 2 -4.35 21.13 -6.99
CA ARG A 2 -3.99 20.15 -8.02
C ARG A 2 -5.23 19.34 -8.41
N ILE A 3 -5.78 19.65 -9.57
CA ILE A 3 -6.70 18.77 -10.31
C ILE A 3 -5.98 17.43 -10.67
N GLU A 4 -4.65 17.38 -10.54
CA GLU A 4 -3.74 16.25 -10.78
C GLU A 4 -3.80 15.10 -9.74
N VAL A 5 -4.35 15.34 -8.53
CA VAL A 5 -4.34 14.32 -7.45
C VAL A 5 -5.21 13.09 -7.78
N ASN A 6 -6.30 13.25 -8.53
CA ASN A 6 -7.19 12.13 -8.83
C ASN A 6 -6.54 11.09 -9.74
N ASP A 7 -5.72 11.52 -10.70
CA ASP A 7 -5.07 10.61 -11.64
C ASP A 7 -3.91 9.85 -10.97
N GLU A 8 -3.17 10.49 -10.06
CA GLU A 8 -2.15 9.81 -9.23
C GLU A 8 -2.79 8.72 -8.37
N ILE A 9 -3.94 9.02 -7.74
CA ILE A 9 -4.64 8.06 -6.87
C ILE A 9 -5.24 6.90 -7.66
N ASN A 10 -5.81 7.15 -8.84
CA ASN A 10 -6.33 6.09 -9.71
C ASN A 10 -5.19 5.23 -10.24
N SER A 11 -4.08 5.84 -10.65
CA SER A 11 -2.88 5.14 -11.11
C SER A 11 -2.30 4.23 -10.02
N LEU A 12 -2.24 4.72 -8.77
CA LEU A 12 -1.82 3.91 -7.63
C LEU A 12 -2.71 2.67 -7.43
N LYS A 13 -4.04 2.83 -7.47
CA LYS A 13 -4.97 1.70 -7.34
C LYS A 13 -4.80 0.68 -8.47
N ILE A 14 -4.62 1.14 -9.70
CA ILE A 14 -4.42 0.25 -10.86
C ILE A 14 -3.10 -0.52 -10.72
N MET A 15 -2.02 0.18 -10.35
CA MET A 15 -0.70 -0.41 -10.12
C MET A 15 -0.74 -1.47 -9.01
N LEU A 16 -1.38 -1.17 -7.89
CA LEU A 16 -1.53 -2.11 -6.78
C LEU A 16 -2.29 -3.38 -7.20
N LYS A 17 -3.44 -3.23 -7.87
CA LYS A 17 -4.19 -4.39 -8.41
C LYS A 17 -3.33 -5.25 -9.32
N LYS A 18 -2.72 -4.62 -10.34
CA LYS A 18 -1.85 -5.33 -11.29
C LYS A 18 -0.66 -6.00 -10.61
N SER A 19 -0.10 -5.41 -9.56
CA SER A 19 1.03 -6.01 -8.85
C SER A 19 0.71 -7.38 -8.24
N ALA A 20 -0.54 -7.63 -7.85
CA ALA A 20 -0.97 -8.94 -7.36
C ALA A 20 -0.98 -10.02 -8.45
N ASP A 21 -1.20 -9.62 -9.71
CA ASP A 21 -1.22 -10.51 -10.87
C ASP A 21 0.20 -10.82 -11.39
N TYR A 22 1.14 -9.90 -11.19
CA TYR A 22 2.53 -10.04 -11.67
C TYR A 22 3.50 -10.66 -10.66
N LEU A 23 3.12 -10.76 -9.38
CA LEU A 23 3.95 -11.35 -8.35
C LEU A 23 3.68 -12.86 -8.26
N ASP A 24 4.76 -13.64 -8.33
CA ASP A 24 4.71 -15.07 -7.98
C ASP A 24 4.43 -15.25 -6.48
N SER A 25 4.03 -16.46 -6.08
CA SER A 25 3.88 -16.81 -4.66
C SER A 25 5.19 -16.52 -3.90
N LYS A 26 5.07 -15.92 -2.71
CA LYS A 26 6.16 -15.36 -1.89
C LYS A 26 6.88 -14.14 -2.47
N GLY A 27 6.45 -13.63 -3.62
CA GLY A 27 6.91 -12.36 -4.18
C GLY A 27 6.55 -11.18 -3.26
N ARG A 28 7.40 -10.15 -3.20
CA ARG A 28 7.20 -9.03 -2.26
C ARG A 28 6.82 -7.74 -2.97
N LEU A 29 5.70 -7.16 -2.54
CA LEU A 29 5.30 -5.80 -2.86
C LEU A 29 5.84 -4.84 -1.80
N VAL A 30 6.73 -3.93 -2.20
CA VAL A 30 7.27 -2.87 -1.34
C VAL A 30 6.81 -1.52 -1.87
N VAL A 31 6.12 -0.75 -1.03
CA VAL A 31 5.58 0.56 -1.41
C VAL A 31 6.00 1.61 -0.40
N ILE A 32 6.53 2.73 -0.89
CA ILE A 32 6.82 3.93 -0.12
C ILE A 32 5.76 4.97 -0.48
N SER A 33 5.11 5.53 0.54
CA SER A 33 4.08 6.56 0.39
C SER A 33 4.50 7.80 1.17
N TYR A 34 4.20 8.99 0.65
CA TYR A 34 4.55 10.26 1.30
C TYR A 34 3.32 10.95 1.88
N HIS A 35 2.13 10.63 1.35
CA HIS A 35 0.88 11.23 1.77
C HIS A 35 -0.02 10.23 2.51
N SER A 36 -0.81 10.74 3.46
CA SER A 36 -1.68 9.93 4.31
C SER A 36 -2.77 9.19 3.52
N LEU A 37 -3.19 9.74 2.38
CA LEU A 37 -4.21 9.14 1.51
C LEU A 37 -3.65 7.93 0.76
N GLU A 38 -2.44 8.03 0.20
CA GLU A 38 -1.71 6.91 -0.43
C GLU A 38 -1.45 5.79 0.59
N ASP A 39 -0.88 6.13 1.74
CA ASP A 39 -0.59 5.18 2.83
C ASP A 39 -1.85 4.41 3.24
N ARG A 40 -3.01 5.07 3.27
CA ARG A 40 -4.29 4.44 3.59
C ARG A 40 -4.72 3.44 2.51
N ILE A 41 -4.58 3.79 1.23
CA ILE A 41 -4.90 2.91 0.10
C ILE A 41 -4.00 1.68 0.12
N VAL A 42 -2.68 1.87 0.24
CA VAL A 42 -1.69 0.78 0.31
C VAL A 42 -1.96 -0.12 1.52
N LYS A 43 -2.22 0.48 2.69
CA LYS A 43 -2.56 -0.26 3.91
C LYS A 43 -3.80 -1.13 3.70
N ASN A 44 -4.87 -0.57 3.13
CA ASN A 44 -6.11 -1.31 2.95
C ASN A 44 -5.91 -2.44 1.94
N PHE A 45 -5.17 -2.18 0.85
CA PHE A 45 -4.89 -3.18 -0.17
C PHE A 45 -4.08 -4.35 0.39
N ILE A 46 -3.00 -4.10 1.14
CA ILE A 46 -2.19 -5.19 1.72
C ILE A 46 -2.96 -5.97 2.80
N ASN A 47 -3.84 -5.34 3.59
CA ASN A 47 -4.55 -6.04 4.67
C ASN A 47 -5.86 -6.74 4.23
N LYS A 48 -6.51 -6.26 3.17
CA LYS A 48 -7.88 -6.66 2.81
C LYS A 48 -8.07 -6.90 1.32
N SER A 49 -7.02 -6.77 0.50
CA SER A 49 -7.10 -6.81 -0.97
C SER A 49 -8.08 -5.80 -1.58
N SER A 50 -8.48 -4.79 -0.80
CA SER A 50 -9.47 -3.79 -1.19
C SER A 50 -8.93 -2.39 -0.94
N PHE A 51 -9.35 -1.44 -1.75
CA PHE A 51 -8.99 -0.03 -1.60
C PHE A 51 -9.91 0.73 -0.66
N SER A 52 -11.14 0.25 -0.47
CA SER A 52 -12.12 0.80 0.48
C SER A 52 -12.06 0.06 1.81
N SER A 53 -12.48 0.74 2.88
CA SER A 53 -12.73 0.06 4.15
C SER A 53 -14.06 -0.72 4.11
N ASP A 54 -14.90 -0.42 3.12
CA ASP A 54 -16.20 -1.04 2.91
C ASP A 54 -16.02 -2.47 2.40
N TYR A 55 -16.53 -3.36 3.24
CA TYR A 55 -16.55 -4.79 3.05
C TYR A 55 -17.46 -5.15 1.87
N ASN A 56 -16.88 -5.57 0.75
CA ASN A 56 -17.54 -6.60 -0.05
C ASN A 56 -17.17 -7.92 0.60
N LYS A 57 -17.94 -8.30 1.64
CA LYS A 57 -18.00 -9.71 2.01
C LYS A 57 -18.70 -10.38 0.84
N ASP A 58 -17.96 -11.17 0.07
CA ASP A 58 -18.63 -12.20 -0.71
C ASP A 58 -19.50 -13.00 0.26
N ILE A 59 -20.68 -13.37 -0.23
CA ILE A 59 -21.81 -13.93 0.52
C ILE A 59 -21.40 -15.22 1.28
N TYR A 60 -20.21 -15.75 0.98
CA TYR A 60 -19.58 -16.96 1.52
C TYR A 60 -18.41 -16.71 2.50
N GLY A 61 -18.06 -15.46 2.80
CA GLY A 61 -17.05 -15.13 3.83
C GLY A 61 -15.60 -15.47 3.47
N VAL A 62 -15.32 -15.88 2.23
CA VAL A 62 -13.96 -16.08 1.74
C VAL A 62 -13.30 -14.71 1.60
N LYS A 63 -12.22 -14.49 2.33
CA LYS A 63 -11.37 -13.32 2.10
C LYS A 63 -10.41 -13.69 1.00
N ASP A 64 -10.53 -13.06 -0.16
CA ASP A 64 -9.46 -13.06 -1.14
C ASP A 64 -8.31 -12.20 -0.61
N GLU A 65 -7.47 -12.75 0.25
CA GLU A 65 -6.23 -12.09 0.69
C GLU A 65 -5.16 -12.35 -0.38
N PHE A 66 -4.73 -11.29 -1.09
CA PHE A 66 -3.66 -11.37 -2.08
C PHE A 66 -2.28 -11.34 -1.41
N PHE A 67 -2.19 -10.71 -0.24
CA PHE A 67 -0.91 -10.47 0.43
C PHE A 67 -0.95 -10.81 1.92
N LEU A 68 0.11 -11.47 2.38
CA LEU A 68 0.49 -11.53 3.77
C LEU A 68 1.24 -10.25 4.16
N LYS A 69 0.74 -9.53 5.17
CA LYS A 69 1.44 -8.35 5.67
C LYS A 69 2.68 -8.73 6.47
N ILE A 70 3.84 -8.26 6.01
CA ILE A 70 5.13 -8.51 6.70
C ILE A 70 5.35 -7.56 7.88
N THR A 71 4.95 -6.28 7.76
CA THR A 71 5.15 -5.28 8.81
C THR A 71 3.83 -4.80 9.44
N LYS A 72 3.68 -4.92 10.76
CA LYS A 72 2.46 -4.47 11.47
C LYS A 72 2.24 -2.95 11.37
N LYS A 73 3.31 -2.18 11.56
CA LYS A 73 3.37 -0.72 11.42
C LYS A 73 4.21 -0.38 10.18
N PRO A 74 3.94 0.76 9.50
CA PRO A 74 4.82 1.21 8.44
C PRO A 74 6.23 1.46 8.99
N ILE A 75 7.24 1.18 8.18
CA ILE A 75 8.62 1.58 8.50
C ILE A 75 8.74 3.08 8.16
N ILE A 76 9.26 3.85 9.10
CA ILE A 76 9.45 5.30 8.99
C ILE A 76 10.94 5.62 8.95
N PRO A 77 11.34 6.73 8.32
CA PRO A 77 12.74 7.16 8.30
C PRO A 77 13.29 7.42 9.70
N SER A 78 14.60 7.25 9.86
CA SER A 78 15.30 7.63 11.10
C SER A 78 15.55 9.14 11.17
N SER A 79 15.91 9.66 12.36
CA SER A 79 16.30 11.07 12.52
C SER A 79 17.48 11.45 11.62
N ASP A 80 18.47 10.55 11.51
CA ASP A 80 19.67 10.79 10.70
C ASP A 80 19.33 10.85 9.21
N GLU A 81 18.43 9.98 8.75
CA GLU A 81 17.94 10.02 7.37
C GLU A 81 17.16 11.30 7.07
N ILE A 82 16.36 11.80 8.01
CA ILE A 82 15.63 13.07 7.84
C ILE A 82 16.60 14.25 7.77
N ASN A 83 17.69 14.23 8.56
CA ASN A 83 18.71 15.28 8.53
C ASN A 83 19.45 15.32 7.19
N VAL A 84 19.79 14.15 6.64
CA VAL A 84 20.46 14.04 5.33
C VAL A 84 19.50 14.26 4.16
N ASN A 85 18.25 13.83 4.31
CA ASN A 85 17.20 13.94 3.29
C ASN A 85 15.88 14.41 3.90
N PRO A 86 15.64 15.73 4.03
CA PRO A 86 14.41 16.25 4.62
C PRO A 86 13.12 15.81 3.92
N ARG A 87 13.18 15.39 2.64
CA ARG A 87 12.03 14.87 1.89
C ARG A 87 11.57 13.50 2.39
N SER A 88 12.43 12.75 3.07
CA SER A 88 12.07 11.44 3.63
C SER A 88 11.10 11.55 4.81
N ARG A 89 11.02 12.71 5.48
CA ARG A 89 10.25 12.93 6.73
C ARG A 89 8.84 12.32 6.75
N SER A 90 8.13 12.35 5.63
CA SER A 90 6.75 11.86 5.53
C SER A 90 6.63 10.45 4.94
N ALA A 91 7.76 9.85 4.55
CA ALA A 91 7.82 8.53 3.93
C ALA A 91 7.35 7.45 4.90
N LYS A 92 6.52 6.56 4.37
CA LYS A 92 6.03 5.37 5.06
C LYS A 92 6.17 4.18 4.12
N LEU A 93 6.99 3.22 4.53
CA LEU A 93 7.23 1.99 3.79
C LEU A 93 6.34 0.87 4.32
N ARG A 94 5.68 0.16 3.39
CA ARG A 94 4.87 -1.04 3.68
C ARG A 94 5.31 -2.20 2.80
N ILE A 95 5.22 -3.41 3.36
CA ILE A 95 5.63 -4.65 2.71
C ILE A 95 4.50 -5.66 2.80
N GLY A 96 4.08 -6.19 1.64
CA GLY A 96 3.19 -7.34 1.52
C GLY A 96 3.91 -8.46 0.76
N GLU A 97 3.68 -9.71 1.16
CA GLU A 97 4.18 -10.90 0.48
C GLU A 97 3.02 -11.63 -0.18
N ARG A 98 3.13 -11.95 -1.47
CA ARG A 98 2.09 -12.62 -2.25
C ARG A 98 1.84 -14.01 -1.68
N LEU A 99 0.58 -14.31 -1.40
CA LEU A 99 0.13 -15.65 -1.03
C LEU A 99 0.15 -16.57 -2.25
#